data_AF-A0A9E1IM99-F1
#
_entry.id   AF-A0A9E1IM99-F1
#
_cell.length_a   1.000
_cell.length_b   1.000
_cell.length_c   1.000
_cell.angle_alpha   90.00
_cell.angle_beta   90.00
_cell.angle_gamma   90.00
#
_symmetry.space_group_name_H-M   'P 1'
#
loop_
_entity.id
_entity.type
_entity.pdbx_description
1 polymer ?
#
loop_
_entity_poly.entity_id
_entity_poly.type
_entity_poly.pdbx_seq_one_letter_code
_entity_poly.pdbx_strand_id
1 'polypeptide(L)'
;DGFGPETITIDSASSGTYSIRVHYFGEWGAANCASKCLLSEATVKIYMGGILAATYSRILTDQGEVWKVADIEYPSGTITPVDKVGSTVKVGCY
;
A
#
# COMPACT_ATOMS: atom_id res chain seq x y z
N ASP A 1 -3.44 -18.55 -4.03
CA ASP A 1 -4.39 -17.89 -3.10
C ASP A 1 -3.75 -16.66 -2.49
N GLY A 2 -4.13 -15.47 -2.96
CA GLY A 2 -3.77 -14.21 -2.32
C GLY A 2 -4.76 -13.91 -1.19
N PHE A 3 -4.31 -13.27 -0.10
CA PHE A 3 -5.08 -12.99 1.12
C PHE A 3 -6.21 -11.95 0.96
N GLY A 4 -6.78 -11.87 -0.24
CA GLY A 4 -7.83 -10.93 -0.60
C GLY A 4 -7.33 -9.49 -0.72
N PRO A 5 -8.09 -8.63 -1.40
CA PRO A 5 -7.81 -7.20 -1.41
C PRO A 5 -8.08 -6.59 -0.03
N GLU A 6 -7.06 -5.98 0.56
CA GLU A 6 -7.22 -5.16 1.77
C GLU A 6 -7.96 -3.86 1.40
N THR A 7 -9.07 -3.58 2.09
CA THR A 7 -9.88 -2.39 1.86
C THR A 7 -9.79 -1.47 3.08
N ILE A 8 -9.43 -0.21 2.86
CA ILE A 8 -9.42 0.84 3.87
C ILE A 8 -10.43 1.91 3.45
N THR A 9 -11.38 2.21 4.32
CA THR A 9 -12.43 3.22 4.08
C THR A 9 -12.38 4.28 5.17
N ILE A 10 -12.45 5.55 4.77
CA ILE A 10 -12.51 6.71 5.66
C ILE A 10 -13.77 7.50 5.27
N ASP A 11 -14.84 7.37 6.05
CA ASP A 11 -16.13 8.01 5.74
C ASP A 11 -16.11 9.53 5.90
N SER A 12 -15.37 10.02 6.89
CA SER A 12 -15.19 11.44 7.17
C SER A 12 -13.72 11.78 7.36
N ALA A 13 -13.02 12.02 6.24
CA ALA A 13 -11.63 12.45 6.28
C ALA A 13 -11.51 13.88 6.83
N SER A 14 -10.55 14.09 7.72
CA SER A 14 -10.15 15.44 8.15
C SER A 14 -9.26 16.06 7.08
N SER A 15 -9.22 17.39 7.00
CA SER A 15 -8.28 18.06 6.09
C SER A 15 -6.84 17.70 6.42
N GLY A 16 -6.05 17.35 5.41
CA GLY A 16 -4.67 16.91 5.59
C GLY A 16 -4.15 16.08 4.43
N THR A 17 -2.95 15.53 4.60
CA THR A 17 -2.29 14.68 3.61
C THR A 17 -2.31 13.23 4.06
N TYR A 18 -2.85 12.36 3.21
CA TYR A 18 -2.93 10.92 3.41
C TYR A 18 -1.90 10.22 2.53
N SER A 19 -0.90 9.57 3.15
CA SER A 19 0.09 8.77 2.41
C SER A 19 -0.37 7.34 2.25
N ILE A 20 -0.51 6.89 1.01
CA ILE A 20 -0.86 5.51 0.67
C ILE A 20 0.43 4.69 0.53
N ARG A 21 0.51 3.60 1.29
CA ARG A 21 1.68 2.71 1.32
C ARG A 21 1.25 1.25 1.27
N VAL A 22 2.00 0.44 0.53
CA VAL A 22 1.90 -1.02 0.53
C VAL A 22 3.15 -1.57 1.20
N HIS A 23 2.97 -2.50 2.13
CA HIS A 23 4.07 -3.13 2.85
C HIS A 23 4.12 -4.62 2.54
N TYR A 24 5.24 -5.08 1.97
CA TYR A 24 5.47 -6.50 1.76
C TYR A 24 6.08 -7.12 3.01
N PHE A 25 5.22 -7.57 3.93
CA PHE A 25 5.65 -8.05 5.25
C PHE A 25 6.24 -9.47 5.23
N GLY A 26 5.68 -10.35 4.40
CA GLY A 26 6.10 -11.75 4.29
C GLY A 26 5.13 -12.59 3.47
N GLU A 27 5.30 -13.90 3.54
CA GLU A 27 4.55 -14.87 2.75
C GLU A 27 3.52 -15.59 3.63
N TRP A 28 2.31 -15.79 3.10
CA TRP A 28 1.32 -16.71 3.70
C TRP A 28 0.86 -16.30 5.11
N GLY A 29 0.83 -14.99 5.40
CA GLY A 29 0.50 -14.45 6.72
C GLY A 29 1.65 -14.54 7.74
N ALA A 30 2.82 -15.04 7.34
CA ALA A 30 4.02 -15.02 8.17
C ALA A 30 4.66 -13.62 8.18
N ALA A 31 5.34 -13.31 9.28
CA ALA A 31 6.08 -12.06 9.43
C ALA A 31 7.38 -11.99 8.61
N ASN A 32 7.76 -13.11 8.00
CA ASN A 32 8.97 -13.23 7.20
C ASN A 32 8.82 -14.37 6.20
N CYS A 33 9.48 -14.22 5.05
CA CYS A 33 9.58 -15.30 4.08
C CYS A 33 10.46 -16.40 4.68
N ALA A 34 10.09 -17.67 4.44
CA ALA A 34 10.89 -18.80 4.93
C ALA A 34 12.26 -18.89 4.22
N SER A 35 12.35 -18.28 3.03
CA SER A 35 13.58 -18.20 2.23
C SER A 35 13.58 -16.89 1.43
N LYS A 36 13.95 -16.92 0.14
CA LYS A 36 13.79 -15.76 -0.75
C LYS A 36 12.30 -15.49 -0.94
N CYS A 37 11.85 -14.26 -0.69
CA CYS A 37 10.48 -13.88 -0.97
C CYS A 37 10.17 -14.06 -2.46
N LEU A 38 9.01 -14.62 -2.75
CA LEU A 38 8.49 -14.65 -4.11
C LEU A 38 8.09 -13.24 -4.56
N LEU A 39 8.02 -13.07 -5.88
CA LEU A 39 7.50 -11.85 -6.48
C LEU A 39 6.03 -11.69 -6.10
N SER A 40 5.65 -10.51 -5.62
CA SER A 40 4.27 -10.17 -5.30
C SER A 40 3.83 -8.97 -6.12
N GLU A 41 2.76 -9.12 -6.90
CA GLU A 41 2.16 -8.00 -7.62
C GLU A 41 1.12 -7.32 -6.73
N ALA A 42 1.39 -6.07 -6.35
CA ALA A 42 0.46 -5.22 -5.61
C ALA A 42 -0.28 -4.30 -6.58
N THR A 43 -1.60 -4.21 -6.45
CA THR A 43 -2.44 -3.24 -7.15
C THR A 43 -3.23 -2.41 -6.15
N VAL A 44 -3.12 -1.09 -6.24
CA VAL A 44 -3.83 -0.12 -5.41
C VAL A 44 -4.83 0.64 -6.26
N LYS A 45 -6.10 0.61 -5.85
CA LYS A 45 -7.20 1.38 -6.44
C LYS A 45 -7.67 2.42 -5.43
N ILE A 46 -7.62 3.69 -5.80
CA ILE A 46 -8.04 4.79 -4.95
C ILE A 46 -9.42 5.25 -5.41
N TYR A 47 -10.38 5.25 -4.49
CA TYR A 47 -11.74 5.72 -4.73
C TYR A 47 -11.99 7.00 -3.93
N MET A 48 -12.52 8.04 -4.58
CA MET A 48 -12.89 9.31 -3.97
C MET A 48 -14.39 9.53 -4.21
N GLY A 49 -15.17 9.65 -3.13
CA GLY A 49 -16.64 9.78 -3.24
C GLY A 49 -17.31 8.62 -4.00
N GLY A 50 -16.75 7.41 -3.92
CA GLY A 50 -17.23 6.22 -4.63
C GLY A 50 -16.76 6.08 -6.09
N ILE A 51 -16.04 7.07 -6.64
CA ILE A 51 -15.52 7.03 -8.01
C ILE A 51 -14.06 6.59 -8.01
N LEU A 52 -13.68 5.69 -8.91
CA LEU A 52 -12.28 5.30 -9.12
C LEU A 52 -11.47 6.51 -9.61
N ALA A 53 -10.60 7.04 -8.76
CA ALA A 53 -9.80 8.22 -9.02
C ALA A 53 -8.40 7.89 -9.56
N ALA A 54 -7.79 6.78 -9.11
CA ALA A 54 -6.49 6.34 -9.58
C ALA A 54 -6.29 4.83 -9.43
N THR A 55 -5.41 4.25 -10.23
CA THR A 55 -4.93 2.87 -10.08
C THR A 55 -3.42 2.83 -10.28
N TYR A 56 -2.72 2.12 -9.39
CA TYR A 56 -1.28 1.92 -9.44
C TYR A 56 -0.96 0.46 -9.23
N SER A 57 0.07 -0.05 -9.91
CA SER A 57 0.53 -1.43 -9.74
C SER A 57 2.05 -1.48 -9.62
N ARG A 58 2.57 -2.41 -8.83
CA ARG A 58 4.01 -2.64 -8.67
C ARG A 58 4.32 -4.08 -8.28
N ILE A 59 5.44 -4.58 -8.78
CA ILE A 59 6.03 -5.85 -8.32
C ILE A 59 6.95 -5.55 -7.14
N LEU A 60 6.70 -6.22 -6.02
CA LEU A 60 7.52 -6.21 -4.81
C LEU A 60 8.29 -7.53 -4.75
N THR A 61 9.57 -7.45 -4.43
CA THR A 61 10.52 -8.56 -4.56
C THR A 61 11.17 -8.96 -3.25
N ASP A 62 11.20 -8.04 -2.29
CA ASP A 62 11.99 -8.22 -1.06
C ASP A 62 11.15 -8.02 0.20
N GLN A 63 11.49 -8.79 1.24
CA GLN A 63 10.83 -8.67 2.53
C GLN A 63 11.05 -7.27 3.12
N GLY A 64 9.99 -6.72 3.70
CA GLY A 64 10.03 -5.40 4.33
C GLY A 64 10.06 -4.27 3.33
N GLU A 65 9.88 -4.52 2.03
CA GLU A 65 9.67 -3.45 1.06
C GLU A 65 8.39 -2.68 1.40
N VAL A 66 8.52 -1.37 1.52
CA VAL A 66 7.40 -0.45 1.67
C VAL A 66 7.36 0.42 0.43
N TRP A 67 6.36 0.19 -0.40
CA TRP A 67 6.05 1.02 -1.55
C TRP A 67 5.16 2.17 -1.13
N LYS A 68 5.70 3.39 -1.17
CA LYS A 68 4.92 4.63 -1.09
C LYS A 68 4.32 4.92 -2.46
N VAL A 69 3.01 4.73 -2.56
CA VAL A 69 2.23 4.76 -3.81
C VAL A 69 1.96 6.20 -4.23
N ALA A 70 1.25 6.94 -3.38
CA ALA A 70 0.78 8.29 -3.63
C ALA A 70 0.51 9.03 -2.31
N ASP A 71 0.47 10.35 -2.37
CA ASP A 71 -0.07 11.21 -1.32
C ASP A 71 -1.39 11.83 -1.82
N ILE A 72 -2.41 11.88 -0.96
CA ILE A 72 -3.70 12.48 -1.25
C ILE A 72 -3.89 13.69 -0.34
N GLU A 73 -4.08 14.87 -0.93
CA GLU A 73 -4.50 16.04 -0.18
C GLU A 73 -6.03 16.08 -0.08
N TYR A 74 -6.55 16.21 1.14
CA TYR A 74 -7.98 16.34 1.42
C TYR A 74 -8.25 17.72 2.03
N PRO A 75 -9.32 18.44 1.64
CA PRO A 75 -10.44 18.01 0.80
C PRO A 75 -10.27 18.25 -0.71
N SER A 76 -9.13 18.77 -1.17
CA SER A 76 -8.93 19.06 -2.61
C SER A 76 -9.06 17.82 -3.50
N GLY A 77 -8.74 16.64 -2.96
CA GLY A 77 -8.74 15.38 -3.69
C GLY A 77 -7.54 15.23 -4.62
N THR A 78 -6.54 16.11 -4.50
CA THR A 78 -5.32 16.04 -5.33
C THR A 78 -4.53 14.80 -4.97
N ILE A 79 -4.36 13.89 -5.94
CA ILE A 79 -3.54 12.69 -5.80
C ILE A 79 -2.18 12.95 -6.46
N THR A 80 -1.13 12.93 -5.65
CA THR A 80 0.26 13.06 -6.11
C THR A 80 0.91 11.68 -6.12
N PRO A 81 1.19 11.07 -7.29
CA PRO A 81 1.91 9.81 -7.35
C PRO A 81 3.34 9.99 -6.82
N VAL A 82 3.79 9.04 -6.00
CA VAL A 82 5.15 9.06 -5.41
C VAL A 82 6.01 7.95 -5.99
N ASP A 83 5.45 6.74 -6.09
CA ASP A 83 6.10 5.54 -6.65
C ASP A 83 7.52 5.26 -6.14
N LYS A 84 7.73 5.34 -4.83
CA LYS A 84 9.04 5.06 -4.20
C LYS A 84 8.98 3.82 -3.34
N VAL A 85 10.00 2.98 -3.44
CA VAL A 85 10.21 1.85 -2.52
C VAL A 85 11.31 2.21 -1.54
N GLY A 86 11.03 1.94 -0.27
CA GLY A 86 12.05 1.84 0.78
C GLY A 86 11.94 0.49 1.47
N SER A 87 12.75 0.28 2.49
CA SER A 87 12.69 -0.93 3.31
C SER A 87 12.40 -0.56 4.76
N THR A 88 11.71 -1.43 5.48
CA THR A 88 11.53 -1.33 6.92
C THR A 88 12.15 -2.53 7.62
N VAL A 89 12.73 -2.28 8.78
CA VAL A 89 13.26 -3.31 9.70
C VAL A 89 12.20 -3.77 10.72
N LYS A 90 10.96 -3.32 10.57
CA LYS A 90 9.89 -3.58 11.53
C LYS A 90 9.45 -5.04 11.45
N VAL A 91 10.06 -5.87 12.30
CA VAL A 91 9.69 -7.27 12.53
C VAL A 91 8.53 -7.30 13.53
N GLY A 92 7.29 -7.06 13.08
CA GLY A 92 6.10 -7.25 13.94
C GLY A 92 4.93 -6.29 13.70
N CYS A 93 3.71 -6.84 13.87
CA CYS A 93 2.47 -6.08 13.97
C CYS A 93 2.36 -5.42 15.35
N TYR A 94 2.10 -4.12 15.37
CA TYR A 94 1.58 -3.39 16.52
C TYR A 94 0.57 -2.37 16.03
#